data_AF-A0A1A8PY97-F1
#
_entry.id   AF-A0A1A8PY97-F1
#
_cell.length_a   1.000
_cell.length_b   1.000
_cell.length_c   1.000
_cell.angle_alpha   90.00
_cell.angle_beta   90.00
_cell.angle_gamma   90.00
#
_symmetry.space_group_name_H-M   'P 1'
#
loop_
_entity.id
_entity.type
_entity.pdbx_description
1 polymer ?
#
loop_
_entity_poly.entity_id
_entity_poly.type
_entity_poly.pdbx_seq_one_letter_code
_entity_poly.pdbx_strand_id
1 'polypeptide(L)'
;YYQLDFKGSFDRKPIPGPSVSFTVIPDPNKPVRLQVDYVHSDKFLAGHTFPVFAVTVVSDEGSPIMTFNPANLSMLLWKGDSSKPRQPITELKCNKPMANEKKDSFYFRDKLIPEHVGKYTIQ
;
A
#
# COMPACT_ATOMS: atom_id res chain seq x y z
N TYR A 1 20.44 12.87 7.17
CA TYR A 1 21.12 14.03 6.57
C TYR A 1 21.93 13.55 5.40
N TYR A 2 21.74 14.17 4.23
CA TYR A 2 22.50 13.83 3.02
C TYR A 2 23.46 14.97 2.71
N GLN A 3 24.64 14.62 2.21
CA GLN A 3 25.68 15.58 1.88
C GLN A 3 26.21 15.27 0.49
N LEU A 4 26.31 16.30 -0.34
CA LEU A 4 26.99 16.22 -1.62
C LEU A 4 28.43 16.72 -1.43
N ASP A 5 29.40 15.83 -1.61
CA ASP A 5 30.81 16.19 -1.58
C ASP A 5 31.33 16.43 -3.00
N PHE A 6 31.75 17.66 -3.27
CA PHE A 6 32.43 17.98 -4.53
C PHE A 6 33.91 17.61 -4.40
N LYS A 7 34.37 16.67 -5.23
CA LYS A 7 35.77 16.23 -5.24
C LYS A 7 36.39 16.49 -6.60
N GLY A 8 37.54 17.16 -6.61
CA GLY A 8 38.36 17.35 -7.80
C GLY A 8 39.68 16.59 -7.69
N SER A 9 40.33 16.35 -8.81
CA SER A 9 41.71 15.87 -8.83
C SER A 9 42.48 16.42 -10.03
N PHE A 10 43.75 16.77 -9.84
CA PHE A 10 44.67 17.15 -10.90
C PHE A 10 46.00 16.43 -10.68
N ASP A 11 46.56 15.80 -11.71
CA ASP A 11 47.75 14.96 -11.62
C ASP A 11 47.71 13.93 -10.48
N ARG A 12 46.56 13.29 -10.30
CA ARG A 12 46.27 12.31 -9.22
C ARG A 12 46.38 12.89 -7.79
N LYS A 13 46.54 14.21 -7.65
CA LYS A 13 46.46 14.90 -6.35
C LYS A 13 45.03 15.36 -6.12
N PRO A 14 44.46 15.10 -4.93
CA PRO A 14 43.11 15.55 -4.60
C PRO A 14 43.05 17.07 -4.47
N ILE A 15 42.01 17.67 -5.03
CA ILE A 15 41.66 19.08 -4.86
C ILE A 15 40.49 19.11 -3.87
N PRO A 16 40.64 19.73 -2.69
CA PRO A 16 39.54 19.91 -1.75
C PRO A 16 38.41 20.69 -2.42
N GLY A 17 37.19 20.16 -2.37
CA GLY A 17 36.00 20.86 -2.81
C GLY A 17 35.01 21.06 -1.67
N PRO A 18 33.98 21.89 -1.87
CA PRO A 18 32.98 22.16 -0.86
C PRO A 18 32.12 20.92 -0.58
N SER A 19 31.50 20.92 0.59
CA SER A 19 30.42 20.00 0.94
C SER A 19 29.13 20.78 1.07
N VAL A 20 28.07 20.31 0.40
CA VAL A 20 26.74 20.90 0.48
C VAL A 20 25.81 19.92 1.18
N SER A 21 25.36 20.30 2.38
CA SER A 21 24.34 19.56 3.10
C SER A 21 22.97 19.91 2.55
N PHE A 22 22.13 18.90 2.35
CA PHE A 22 20.73 19.11 1.97
C PHE A 22 19.81 18.16 2.73
N THR A 23 18.58 18.60 2.89
CA THR A 23 17.52 17.83 3.52
C THR A 23 16.52 17.43 2.46
N VAL A 24 16.26 16.14 2.33
CA VAL A 24 15.15 15.63 1.55
C VAL A 24 13.92 15.67 2.45
N ILE A 25 12.90 16.42 2.05
CA ILE A 25 11.63 16.52 2.76
C ILE A 25 10.70 15.45 2.16
N PRO A 26 10.11 14.55 2.97
CA PRO A 26 9.14 13.58 2.48
C PRO A 26 7.92 14.25 1.85
N ASP A 27 7.36 13.63 0.81
CA ASP A 27 6.14 14.13 0.17
C ASP A 27 4.89 13.58 0.89
N PRO A 28 4.07 14.43 1.54
CA PRO A 28 2.89 14.00 2.27
C PRO A 28 1.76 13.45 1.38
N ASN A 29 1.83 13.63 0.06
CA ASN A 29 0.84 13.15 -0.90
C ASN A 29 1.33 11.98 -1.76
N LYS A 30 2.60 11.58 -1.61
CA LYS A 30 3.17 10.45 -2.36
C LYS A 30 2.87 9.14 -1.62
N PRO A 31 2.03 8.24 -2.17
CA PRO A 31 1.76 6.96 -1.54
C PRO A 31 2.98 6.05 -1.61
N VAL A 32 3.37 5.43 -0.50
CA VAL A 32 4.53 4.52 -0.44
C VAL A 32 4.20 3.13 0.09
N ARG A 33 3.14 2.99 0.89
CA ARG A 33 2.68 1.68 1.38
C ARG A 33 1.19 1.68 1.70
N LEU A 34 0.62 0.47 1.75
CA LEU A 34 -0.71 0.21 2.31
C LEU A 34 -0.54 -0.40 3.70
N GLN A 35 -1.29 0.10 4.67
CA GLN A 35 -1.51 -0.57 5.95
C GLN A 35 -2.91 -1.19 5.92
N VAL A 36 -3.04 -2.46 6.28
CA VAL A 36 -4.32 -3.18 6.24
C VAL A 36 -4.61 -3.77 7.61
N ASP A 37 -5.66 -3.27 8.24
CA ASP A 37 -6.16 -3.72 9.53
C ASP A 37 -7.43 -4.55 9.32
N TYR A 38 -7.48 -5.75 9.89
CA TYR A 38 -8.65 -6.63 9.82
C TYR A 38 -8.68 -7.60 11.01
N VAL A 39 -9.86 -8.16 11.30
CA VAL A 39 -9.98 -9.21 12.31
C VAL A 39 -9.44 -10.51 11.71
N HIS A 40 -8.32 -10.98 12.25
CA HIS A 40 -7.72 -12.24 11.82
C HIS A 40 -8.63 -13.43 12.12
N SER A 41 -8.76 -14.32 11.15
CA SER A 41 -9.42 -15.61 11.28
C SER A 41 -8.54 -16.66 10.61
N ASP A 42 -8.38 -17.82 11.23
CA ASP A 42 -7.60 -18.92 10.67
C ASP A 42 -8.33 -19.61 9.50
N LYS A 43 -9.65 -19.40 9.38
CA LYS A 43 -10.49 -20.08 8.39
C LYS A 43 -11.54 -19.14 7.81
N PHE A 44 -11.74 -19.27 6.50
CA PHE A 44 -12.79 -18.60 5.74
C PHE A 44 -13.70 -19.66 5.14
N LEU A 45 -15.01 -19.54 5.38
CA LEU A 45 -16.00 -20.46 4.86
C LEU A 45 -16.37 -20.07 3.42
N ALA A 46 -16.38 -21.04 2.52
CA ALA A 46 -16.71 -20.81 1.12
C ALA A 46 -18.14 -20.25 0.97
N GLY A 47 -18.32 -19.24 0.11
CA GLY A 47 -19.62 -18.57 -0.10
C GLY A 47 -20.06 -17.60 1.00
N HIS A 48 -19.28 -17.45 2.09
CA HIS A 48 -19.53 -16.43 3.11
C HIS A 48 -18.90 -15.08 2.71
N THR A 49 -18.84 -14.13 3.64
CA THR A 49 -18.17 -12.85 3.46
C THR A 49 -16.80 -12.84 4.14
N PHE A 50 -15.85 -12.16 3.50
CA PHE A 50 -14.58 -11.81 4.12
C PHE A 50 -14.79 -10.87 5.33
N PRO A 51 -13.84 -10.83 6.28
CA PRO A 51 -13.81 -9.82 7.32
C PRO A 51 -13.71 -8.43 6.68
N VAL A 52 -14.08 -7.42 7.45
CA VAL A 52 -13.88 -6.03 7.04
C VAL A 52 -12.38 -5.75 7.00
N PHE A 53 -11.88 -5.32 5.84
CA PHE A 53 -10.52 -4.80 5.71
C PHE A 53 -10.55 -3.27 5.73
N ALA A 54 -9.89 -2.68 6.71
CA ALA A 54 -9.62 -1.24 6.77
C ALA A 54 -8.23 -0.98 6.19
N VAL A 55 -8.18 -0.25 5.09
CA VAL A 55 -6.95 0.02 4.33
C VAL A 55 -6.58 1.48 4.48
N THR A 56 -5.39 1.77 5.00
CA THR A 56 -4.84 3.13 5.06
C THR A 56 -3.74 3.26 4.01
N VAL A 57 -3.85 4.29 3.17
CA VAL A 57 -2.78 4.66 2.24
C VAL A 57 -1.80 5.57 2.99
N VAL A 58 -0.57 5.12 3.16
CA VAL A 58 0.45 5.86 3.94
C VAL A 58 1.39 6.58 2.99
N SER A 59 1.64 7.86 3.28
CA SER A 59 2.52 8.73 2.53
C SER A 59 4.01 8.46 2.81
N ASP A 60 4.88 9.06 2.00
CA ASP A 60 6.33 9.06 2.22
C ASP A 60 6.72 9.69 3.57
N GLU A 61 5.89 10.60 4.09
CA GLU A 61 6.02 11.18 5.43
C GLU A 61 5.66 10.19 6.55
N GLY A 62 5.02 9.07 6.21
CA GLY A 62 4.55 8.07 7.17
C GLY A 62 3.15 8.36 7.74
N SER A 63 2.51 9.43 7.29
CA SER A 63 1.15 9.84 7.68
C SER A 63 0.09 9.27 6.72
N PRO A 64 -1.17 9.07 7.15
CA PRO A 64 -2.25 8.68 6.24
C PRO A 64 -2.59 9.77 5.21
N ILE A 65 -2.76 9.39 3.94
CA ILE A 65 -3.21 10.28 2.87
C ILE A 65 -4.74 10.41 2.91
N MET A 66 -5.25 11.53 3.43
CA MET A 66 -6.69 11.78 3.60
C MET A 66 -7.41 12.12 2.29
N THR A 67 -6.67 12.55 1.27
CA THR A 67 -7.20 13.04 -0.02
C THR A 67 -7.21 11.98 -1.12
N PHE A 68 -6.82 10.74 -0.80
CA PHE A 68 -6.70 9.68 -1.80
C PHE A 68 -8.09 9.29 -2.34
N ASN A 69 -8.20 9.15 -3.67
CA ASN A 69 -9.46 8.79 -4.32
C ASN A 69 -9.76 7.28 -4.12
N PRO A 70 -10.84 6.89 -3.42
CA PRO A 70 -11.19 5.48 -3.20
C PRO A 70 -11.36 4.67 -4.49
N ALA A 71 -11.72 5.31 -5.61
CA ALA A 71 -11.88 4.64 -6.90
C ALA A 71 -10.57 4.08 -7.47
N ASN A 72 -9.43 4.58 -6.99
CA ASN A 72 -8.10 4.09 -7.34
C ASN A 72 -7.65 2.89 -6.49
N LEU A 73 -8.45 2.47 -5.49
CA LEU A 73 -8.20 1.27 -4.70
C LEU A 73 -9.07 0.12 -5.19
N SER A 74 -8.42 -1.01 -5.41
CA SER A 74 -9.09 -2.29 -5.57
C SER A 74 -8.34 -3.39 -4.86
N MET A 75 -9.10 -4.40 -4.45
CA MET A 75 -8.60 -5.63 -3.86
C MET A 75 -8.76 -6.72 -4.91
N LEU A 76 -7.68 -7.39 -5.24
CA LEU A 76 -7.62 -8.41 -6.27
C LEU A 76 -7.62 -9.79 -5.61
N LEU A 77 -8.43 -10.69 -6.16
CA LEU A 77 -8.56 -12.07 -5.68
C LEU A 77 -8.35 -13.05 -6.83
N TRP A 78 -7.49 -14.03 -6.64
CA TRP A 78 -7.27 -15.12 -7.61
C TRP A 78 -6.95 -16.44 -6.92
N LYS A 79 -7.13 -17.53 -7.66
CA LYS A 79 -6.89 -18.89 -7.16
C LYS A 79 -5.39 -19.24 -7.20
N GLY A 80 -4.92 -19.89 -6.14
CA GLY A 80 -3.53 -20.34 -5.95
C GLY A 80 -2.68 -19.38 -5.11
N ASP A 81 -1.42 -19.77 -4.91
CA ASP A 81 -0.44 -19.11 -4.01
C ASP A 81 0.56 -18.22 -4.78
N SER A 82 0.27 -17.92 -6.05
CA SER A 82 1.16 -17.14 -6.92
C SER A 82 1.12 -15.65 -6.56
N SER A 83 2.28 -15.04 -6.34
CA SER A 83 2.40 -13.58 -6.12
C SER A 83 2.00 -12.73 -7.33
N LYS A 84 1.98 -13.34 -8.53
CA LYS A 84 1.42 -12.72 -9.72
C LYS A 84 0.05 -13.31 -10.01
N PRO A 85 -0.96 -12.46 -10.25
CA PRO A 85 -2.27 -12.96 -10.59
C PRO A 85 -2.21 -13.76 -11.89
N ARG A 86 -2.75 -14.98 -11.87
CA ARG A 86 -3.08 -15.74 -13.07
C ARG A 86 -4.56 -15.55 -13.32
N GLN A 87 -4.94 -15.27 -14.55
CA GLN A 87 -6.36 -15.15 -14.90
C GLN A 87 -7.09 -16.46 -14.60
N PRO A 88 -8.34 -16.41 -14.11
CA PRO A 88 -9.17 -15.21 -13.87
C PRO A 88 -8.86 -14.48 -12.55
N ILE A 89 -8.99 -13.15 -12.57
CA ILE A 89 -8.85 -12.27 -11.40
C ILE A 89 -10.21 -11.68 -11.09
N THR A 90 -10.63 -11.74 -9.84
CA THR A 90 -11.81 -11.04 -9.34
C THR A 90 -11.37 -9.72 -8.72
N GLU A 91 -11.87 -8.60 -9.26
CA GLU A 91 -11.62 -7.28 -8.70
C GLU A 91 -12.75 -6.88 -7.75
N LEU A 92 -12.40 -6.58 -6.50
CA LEU A 92 -13.29 -6.14 -5.44
C LEU A 92 -13.06 -4.65 -5.21
N LYS A 93 -14.11 -3.82 -5.41
CA LYS A 93 -14.00 -2.35 -5.28
C LYS A 93 -14.15 -1.88 -3.84
N CYS A 94 -13.48 -0.77 -3.50
CA CYS A 94 -13.66 -0.10 -2.22
C CYS A 94 -15.13 0.30 -2.00
N ASN A 95 -15.63 0.14 -0.78
CA ASN A 95 -17.00 0.55 -0.43
C ASN A 95 -17.06 2.06 -0.18
N LYS A 96 -18.26 2.65 -0.28
CA LYS A 96 -18.51 4.06 0.05
C LYS A 96 -18.33 4.32 1.55
N PRO A 97 -17.66 5.39 1.99
CA PRO A 97 -17.49 5.68 3.43
C PRO A 97 -18.82 5.76 4.20
N MET A 98 -18.86 5.21 5.42
CA MET A 98 -19.97 5.39 6.37
C MET A 98 -19.64 6.46 7.42
N ALA A 99 -20.67 7.01 8.07
CA ALA A 99 -20.53 8.16 8.98
C ALA A 99 -19.69 7.89 10.23
N ASN A 100 -19.60 6.63 10.67
CA ASN A 100 -18.89 6.20 11.88
C ASN A 100 -17.48 5.65 11.61
N GLU A 101 -17.01 5.71 10.37
CA GLU A 101 -15.72 5.16 9.98
C GLU A 101 -14.59 6.19 10.11
N LYS A 102 -13.37 5.68 10.35
CA LYS A 102 -12.20 6.55 10.36
C LYS A 102 -12.01 7.19 8.98
N LYS A 103 -11.78 8.51 8.96
CA LYS A 103 -11.59 9.29 7.73
C LYS A 103 -10.29 8.93 6.98
N ASP A 104 -9.35 8.30 7.66
CA ASP A 104 -8.02 7.93 7.15
C ASP A 104 -7.94 6.50 6.58
N SER A 105 -9.09 5.83 6.50
CA SER A 105 -9.19 4.41 6.18
C SER A 105 -10.24 4.19 5.08
N PHE A 106 -9.92 3.28 4.17
CA PHE A 106 -10.75 2.82 3.07
C PHE A 106 -11.23 1.41 3.36
N TYR A 107 -12.53 1.16 3.25
CA TYR A 107 -13.12 -0.07 3.76
C TYR A 107 -13.56 -1.00 2.63
N PHE A 108 -13.13 -2.26 2.71
CA PHE A 108 -13.63 -3.35 1.90
C PHE A 108 -14.52 -4.22 2.79
N ARG A 109 -15.83 -4.08 2.56
CA ARG A 109 -16.91 -4.73 3.32
C ARG A 109 -17.74 -5.60 2.40
N ASP A 110 -18.37 -6.61 3.00
CA ASP A 110 -19.35 -7.48 2.35
C ASP A 110 -18.79 -8.11 1.05
N LYS A 111 -17.49 -8.43 1.04
CA LYS A 111 -16.84 -9.07 -0.09
C LYS A 111 -17.03 -10.58 0.03
N LEU A 112 -17.55 -11.19 -1.02
CA LEU A 112 -17.81 -12.63 -1.03
C LEU A 112 -16.51 -13.43 -1.10
N ILE A 113 -16.44 -14.46 -0.27
CA ILE A 113 -15.45 -15.53 -0.37
C ILE A 113 -15.89 -16.44 -1.52
N PRO A 114 -14.96 -16.94 -2.36
CA PRO A 114 -15.30 -17.88 -3.43
C PRO A 114 -16.12 -19.08 -2.93
N GLU A 115 -17.09 -19.52 -3.72
CA GLU A 115 -17.92 -20.70 -3.41
C GLU A 115 -17.15 -22.02 -3.46
N HIS A 116 -16.07 -22.05 -4.24
CA HIS A 116 -15.25 -23.24 -4.40
C HIS A 116 -14.12 -23.24 -3.38
N VAL A 117 -13.98 -24.34 -2.65
CA VAL A 117 -12.88 -24.52 -1.68
C VAL A 117 -11.54 -24.58 -2.42
N GLY A 118 -10.54 -23.90 -1.87
CA GLY A 118 -9.20 -23.89 -2.40
C GLY A 118 -8.32 -22.85 -1.72
N LYS A 119 -7.07 -22.78 -2.17
CA LYS A 119 -6.18 -21.69 -1.81
C LYS A 119 -6.41 -20.50 -2.74
N TYR A 120 -6.47 -19.32 -2.15
CA TYR A 120 -6.68 -18.06 -2.85
C TYR A 120 -5.69 -17.03 -2.32
N THR A 121 -5.21 -16.18 -3.22
CA THR A 121 -4.40 -15.01 -2.88
C THR A 121 -5.25 -13.75 -2.99
N ILE A 122 -5.08 -12.86 -2.03
CA ILE A 122 -5.68 -11.52 -1.97
C ILE A 122 -4.52 -10.51 -1.99
N GLN A 123 -4.65 -9.45 -2.79
CA GLN A 123 -3.69 -8.34 -2.84
C GLN A 123 -4.39 -7.01 -3.04
#